data_AF-A0A7C2Y309-F1
#
_entry.id   AF-A0A7C2Y309-F1
#
_cell.length_a   1.000
_cell.length_b   1.000
_cell.length_c   1.000
_cell.angle_alpha   90.00
_cell.angle_beta   90.00
_cell.angle_gamma   90.00
#
_symmetry.space_group_name_H-M   'P 1'
#
loop_
_entity.id
_entity.type
_entity.pdbx_description
1 polymer ?
#
loop_
_entity_poly.entity_id
_entity_poly.type
_entity_poly.pdbx_seq_one_letter_code
_entity_poly.pdbx_strand_id
1 'polypeptide(L)'
;MLIEKKGLQNGRSPQVYAIGVKEVWEAPHNRTGEVIHTMGYPLDTRTMGGGFLYFMPDNLVSIGLIVGLDYQDPFLDPHHEFQRLKAHPLIREILQSGKMVSYGAKTIPEAGLYAMPQMYTDGCLLIGDTAGFQNVMKLKGIHLAMKSGMLAAETIVDALKQNDFSEKTLRHYESRFKTSWAYEEMRKGRNFHQSWEHGLIPALFNAGLQFLTGGWGFKERKHFAAGHTRLRKIADYYAEQKPDDKYADLKFDRRLTVDKVTDVFNAYNLHDENQPAHLLIADYDICNNRCVVEYGNPCRHFCPANVYEMVQGGHGKSELHLNPSNCVHCKTCDIMDPYQIITWVPPEGGSGPNYRNL
;
A
#
# COMPACT_ATOMS: atom_id res chain seq x y z
N MET A 1 -2.73 -11.49 -14.13
CA MET A 1 -1.26 -11.40 -13.80
C MET A 1 -0.59 -12.77 -13.75
N LEU A 2 0.75 -12.91 -13.66
CA LEU A 2 1.46 -14.23 -13.64
C LEU A 2 0.94 -15.18 -12.56
N ILE A 3 0.85 -14.68 -11.32
CA ILE A 3 0.37 -15.43 -10.15
C ILE A 3 -1.01 -16.06 -10.41
N GLU A 4 -1.92 -15.27 -10.95
CA GLU A 4 -3.29 -15.70 -11.31
C GLU A 4 -3.28 -16.68 -12.49
N LYS A 5 -2.59 -16.36 -13.59
CA LYS A 5 -2.48 -17.20 -14.79
C LYS A 5 -1.91 -18.59 -14.50
N LYS A 6 -1.05 -18.70 -13.48
CA LYS A 6 -0.40 -19.94 -13.05
C LYS A 6 -1.05 -20.56 -11.80
N GLY A 7 -2.13 -19.98 -11.26
CA GLY A 7 -2.82 -20.50 -10.08
C GLY A 7 -1.95 -20.57 -8.82
N LEU A 8 -0.94 -19.70 -8.69
CA LEU A 8 0.04 -19.76 -7.59
C LEU A 8 -0.55 -19.39 -6.22
N GLN A 9 -1.79 -18.87 -6.18
CA GLN A 9 -2.53 -18.57 -4.95
C GLN A 9 -3.47 -19.72 -4.49
N ASN A 10 -3.51 -20.84 -5.20
CA ASN A 10 -4.38 -21.95 -4.84
C ASN A 10 -4.07 -22.48 -3.42
N GLY A 11 -5.10 -22.53 -2.56
CA GLY A 11 -4.98 -22.98 -1.16
C GLY A 11 -4.36 -21.95 -0.19
N ARG A 12 -4.07 -20.73 -0.65
CA ARG A 12 -3.55 -19.61 0.15
C ARG A 12 -4.67 -18.64 0.51
N SER A 13 -4.45 -17.83 1.54
CA SER A 13 -5.32 -16.67 1.79
C SER A 13 -5.07 -15.59 0.74
N PRO A 14 -6.05 -14.72 0.40
CA PRO A 14 -5.78 -13.59 -0.48
C PRO A 14 -4.68 -12.69 0.11
N GLN A 15 -4.01 -11.91 -0.73
CA GLN A 15 -3.13 -10.86 -0.20
C GLN A 15 -3.98 -9.67 0.24
N VAL A 16 -3.53 -8.99 1.30
CA VAL A 16 -4.03 -7.68 1.73
C VAL A 16 -2.85 -6.72 1.68
N TYR A 17 -3.12 -5.46 1.46
CA TYR A 17 -2.09 -4.45 1.27
C TYR A 17 -2.40 -3.24 2.12
N ALA A 18 -1.40 -2.41 2.37
CA ALA A 18 -1.58 -1.01 2.72
C ALA A 18 -1.01 -0.12 1.64
N ILE A 19 -1.42 1.15 1.64
CA ILE A 19 -0.74 2.24 0.95
C ILE A 19 0.07 3.04 1.97
N GLY A 20 1.36 3.20 1.70
CA GLY A 20 2.20 4.19 2.36
C GLY A 20 2.23 5.47 1.55
N VAL A 21 1.94 6.60 2.18
CA VAL A 21 2.18 7.95 1.67
C VAL A 21 3.32 8.55 2.47
N LYS A 22 4.37 9.01 1.80
CA LYS A 22 5.63 9.43 2.41
C LYS A 22 6.11 10.77 1.85
N GLU A 23 6.64 11.60 2.74
CA GLU A 23 7.45 12.76 2.40
C GLU A 23 8.80 12.70 3.12
N VAL A 24 9.80 13.36 2.54
CA VAL A 24 11.08 13.67 3.19
C VAL A 24 11.17 15.18 3.33
N TRP A 25 11.51 15.64 4.52
CA TRP A 25 11.59 17.05 4.88
C TRP A 25 12.99 17.41 5.32
N GLU A 26 13.46 18.58 4.92
CA GLU A 26 14.62 19.23 5.53
C GLU A 26 14.10 20.15 6.64
N ALA A 27 14.29 19.76 7.89
CA ALA A 27 13.80 20.46 9.08
C ALA A 27 14.85 20.37 10.20
N PRO A 28 15.31 21.50 10.79
CA PRO A 28 16.31 21.47 11.84
C PRO A 28 15.92 20.59 13.03
N HIS A 29 16.79 19.65 13.41
CA HIS A 29 16.57 18.78 14.56
C HIS A 29 17.89 18.29 15.18
N ASN A 30 17.87 17.93 16.47
CA ASN A 30 19.00 17.31 17.18
C ASN A 30 18.73 15.83 17.54
N ARG A 31 17.89 15.16 16.74
CA ARG A 31 17.27 13.85 17.05
C ARG A 31 17.70 12.72 16.12
N THR A 32 18.82 12.87 15.41
CA THR A 32 19.28 11.89 14.42
C THR A 32 19.33 10.47 14.97
N GLY A 33 18.71 9.53 14.26
CA GLY A 33 18.57 8.12 14.66
C GLY A 33 17.31 7.81 15.46
N GLU A 34 16.56 8.82 15.89
CA GLU A 34 15.28 8.61 16.57
C GLU A 34 14.20 8.08 15.61
N VAL A 35 13.38 7.17 16.13
CA VAL A 35 12.28 6.51 15.41
C VAL A 35 11.00 6.67 16.22
N ILE A 36 9.96 7.21 15.58
CA ILE A 36 8.62 7.35 16.15
C ILE A 36 7.63 6.60 15.28
N HIS A 37 6.76 5.83 15.92
CA HIS A 37 5.55 5.26 15.31
C HIS A 37 4.32 5.76 16.07
N THR A 38 3.27 6.13 15.34
CA THR A 38 2.01 6.61 15.92
C THR A 38 0.85 5.72 15.50
N MET A 39 -0.18 5.62 16.34
CA MET A 39 -1.47 5.01 16.04
C MET A 39 -2.59 5.94 16.50
N GLY A 40 -3.78 5.77 15.94
CA GLY A 40 -4.93 6.64 16.20
C GLY A 40 -4.97 7.81 15.23
N TYR A 41 -5.16 9.04 15.73
CA TYR A 41 -5.33 10.23 14.90
C TYR A 41 -4.26 10.29 13.79
N PRO A 42 -4.66 10.50 12.52
CA PRO A 42 -5.98 10.95 12.06
C PRO A 42 -6.96 9.83 11.69
N LEU A 43 -6.52 8.57 11.78
CA LEU A 43 -7.33 7.40 11.48
C LEU A 43 -8.31 7.10 12.62
N ASP A 44 -9.47 6.54 12.25
CA ASP A 44 -10.43 6.04 13.21
C ASP A 44 -9.95 4.72 13.85
N THR A 45 -10.70 4.21 14.83
CA THR A 45 -10.35 2.96 15.51
C THR A 45 -10.65 1.70 14.70
N ARG A 46 -11.23 1.81 13.49
CA ARG A 46 -11.58 0.67 12.63
C ARG A 46 -10.61 0.50 11.47
N THR A 47 -9.93 1.57 11.08
CA THR A 47 -8.98 1.62 9.99
C THR A 47 -7.60 1.22 10.50
N MET A 48 -7.02 0.16 9.93
CA MET A 48 -5.64 -0.19 10.24
C MET A 48 -4.70 0.84 9.63
N GLY A 49 -3.74 1.31 10.41
CA GLY A 49 -2.71 2.20 9.92
C GLY A 49 -1.97 2.90 11.04
N GLY A 50 -1.05 3.77 10.66
CA GLY A 50 -0.22 4.50 11.60
C GLY A 50 0.81 5.38 10.91
N GLY A 51 1.28 6.39 11.64
CA GLY A 51 2.33 7.28 11.20
C GLY A 51 3.71 6.71 11.53
N PHE A 52 4.70 7.11 10.75
CA PHE A 52 6.12 6.91 11.08
C PHE A 52 6.89 8.21 10.89
N LEU A 53 7.86 8.47 11.76
CA LEU A 53 8.83 9.56 11.64
C LEU A 53 10.22 9.03 11.96
N TYR A 54 11.16 9.19 11.03
CA TYR A 54 12.55 8.80 11.18
C TYR A 54 13.45 10.02 10.98
N PHE A 55 14.23 10.35 11.99
CA PHE A 55 15.17 11.47 11.97
C PHE A 55 16.51 11.00 11.39
N MET A 56 16.88 11.55 10.25
CA MET A 56 18.05 11.17 9.46
C MET A 56 19.15 12.23 9.60
N PRO A 57 20.40 11.95 9.18
CA PRO A 57 21.43 12.98 9.05
C PRO A 57 21.00 14.15 8.16
N ASP A 58 21.79 15.23 8.18
CA ASP A 58 21.61 16.41 7.31
C ASP A 58 20.26 17.13 7.49
N ASN A 59 19.73 17.13 8.72
CA ASN A 59 18.44 17.71 9.08
C ASN A 59 17.26 17.11 8.30
N LEU A 60 17.37 15.86 7.83
CA LEU A 60 16.29 15.22 7.08
C LEU A 60 15.35 14.44 8.00
N VAL A 61 14.05 14.62 7.83
CA VAL A 61 13.00 13.86 8.52
C VAL A 61 12.19 13.10 7.47
N SER A 62 12.23 11.77 7.54
CA SER A 62 11.35 10.91 6.74
C SER A 62 10.06 10.69 7.52
N ILE A 63 8.94 11.16 6.98
CA ILE A 63 7.62 11.03 7.60
C ILE A 63 6.63 10.39 6.63
N GLY A 64 5.73 9.56 7.14
CA GLY A 64 4.63 9.05 6.33
C GLY A 64 3.49 8.47 7.15
N LEU A 65 2.43 8.12 6.44
CA LEU A 65 1.26 7.43 6.95
C LEU A 65 1.05 6.15 6.15
N ILE A 66 0.82 5.05 6.86
CA ILE A 66 0.40 3.77 6.30
C ILE A 66 -1.10 3.62 6.56
N VAL A 67 -1.86 3.25 5.53
CA VAL A 67 -3.30 2.96 5.63
C VAL A 67 -3.58 1.60 4.99
N GLY A 68 -4.13 0.66 5.74
CA GLY A 68 -4.56 -0.65 5.25
C GLY A 68 -5.64 -0.50 4.18
N LEU A 69 -5.43 -1.11 3.01
CA LEU A 69 -6.37 -1.14 1.88
C LEU A 69 -7.47 -2.17 2.07
N ASP A 70 -7.98 -2.25 3.30
CA ASP A 70 -9.10 -3.06 3.74
C ASP A 70 -10.05 -2.23 4.63
N TYR A 71 -9.93 -0.89 4.56
CA TYR A 71 -10.86 0.06 5.16
C TYR A 71 -12.25 0.00 4.49
N GLN A 72 -13.26 0.44 5.25
CA GLN A 72 -14.66 0.31 4.85
C GLN A 72 -15.25 1.59 4.23
N ASP A 73 -14.68 2.75 4.55
CA ASP A 73 -15.21 4.04 4.12
C ASP A 73 -14.83 4.35 2.66
N PRO A 74 -15.80 4.49 1.74
CA PRO A 74 -15.52 4.80 0.32
C PRO A 74 -14.88 6.18 0.09
N PHE A 75 -14.95 7.10 1.06
CA PHE A 75 -14.38 8.45 0.95
C PHE A 75 -13.07 8.63 1.72
N LEU A 76 -12.51 7.57 2.29
CA LEU A 76 -11.20 7.67 2.93
C LEU A 76 -10.12 7.93 1.87
N ASP A 77 -9.37 9.00 2.09
CA ASP A 77 -8.28 9.43 1.22
C ASP A 77 -6.96 9.38 2.01
N PRO A 78 -6.11 8.35 1.78
CA PRO A 78 -4.87 8.15 2.52
C PRO A 78 -3.90 9.34 2.43
N HIS A 79 -3.93 10.09 1.32
CA HIS A 79 -3.12 11.30 1.18
C HIS A 79 -3.68 12.42 2.06
N HIS A 80 -4.99 12.65 2.05
CA HIS A 80 -5.59 13.69 2.91
C HIS A 80 -5.44 13.34 4.40
N GLU A 81 -5.58 12.06 4.78
CA GLU A 81 -5.27 11.61 6.14
C GLU A 81 -3.82 11.91 6.50
N PHE A 82 -2.87 11.67 5.60
CA PHE A 82 -1.48 12.04 5.85
C PHE A 82 -1.26 13.55 6.03
N GLN A 83 -1.95 14.39 5.25
CA GLN A 83 -1.90 15.84 5.42
C GLN A 83 -2.54 16.27 6.76
N ARG A 84 -3.59 15.59 7.25
CA ARG A 84 -4.14 15.78 8.60
C ARG A 84 -3.16 15.37 9.70
N LEU A 85 -2.42 14.25 9.51
CA LEU A 85 -1.38 13.84 10.45
C LEU A 85 -0.33 14.95 10.64
N LYS A 86 0.09 15.61 9.56
CA LYS A 86 1.05 16.73 9.62
C LYS A 86 0.53 17.94 10.38
N ALA A 87 -0.78 18.15 10.41
CA ALA A 87 -1.41 19.23 11.19
C ALA A 87 -1.45 18.95 12.70
N HIS A 88 -1.22 17.71 13.14
CA HIS A 88 -1.15 17.38 14.56
C HIS A 88 -0.03 18.18 15.26
N PRO A 89 -0.25 18.77 16.46
CA PRO A 89 0.70 19.69 17.11
C PRO A 89 2.14 19.15 17.20
N LEU A 90 2.30 17.88 17.59
CA LEU A 90 3.62 17.22 17.67
C LEU A 90 4.37 17.22 16.33
N ILE A 91 3.66 16.97 15.23
CA ILE A 91 4.25 16.85 13.90
C ILE A 91 4.47 18.24 13.30
N ARG A 92 3.49 19.12 13.47
CA ARG A 92 3.56 20.52 13.05
C ARG A 92 4.77 21.22 13.65
N GLU A 93 5.03 21.02 14.94
CA GLU A 93 6.19 21.61 15.62
C GLU A 93 7.51 21.23 14.94
N ILE A 94 7.64 19.97 14.52
CA ILE A 94 8.83 19.43 13.85
C ILE A 94 8.99 20.01 12.43
N LEU A 95 7.91 20.09 11.66
CA LEU A 95 7.97 20.37 10.23
C LEU A 95 7.73 21.84 9.85
N GLN A 96 7.10 22.64 10.71
CA GLN A 96 6.60 23.97 10.32
C GLN A 96 7.68 24.93 9.80
N SER A 97 8.93 24.82 10.28
CA SER A 97 10.07 25.63 9.82
C SER A 97 10.88 24.96 8.72
N GLY A 98 10.55 23.71 8.37
CA GLY A 98 11.23 22.94 7.36
C GLY A 98 10.67 23.14 5.95
N LYS A 99 11.25 22.40 5.02
CA LYS A 99 10.86 22.35 3.62
C LYS A 99 10.75 20.90 3.16
N MET A 100 9.67 20.56 2.48
CA MET A 100 9.53 19.26 1.83
C MET A 100 10.53 19.13 0.66
N VAL A 101 11.22 18.00 0.60
CA VAL A 101 12.29 17.69 -0.36
C VAL A 101 11.84 16.70 -1.43
N SER A 102 11.06 15.69 -1.02
CA SER A 102 10.56 14.65 -1.91
C SER A 102 9.25 14.08 -1.37
N TYR A 103 8.40 13.63 -2.29
CA TYR A 103 7.17 12.91 -2.01
C TYR A 103 7.19 11.53 -2.70
N GLY A 104 6.44 10.57 -2.17
CA GLY A 104 6.03 9.40 -2.92
C GLY A 104 5.02 8.52 -2.20
N ALA A 105 4.49 7.55 -2.94
CA ALA A 105 3.52 6.62 -2.40
C ALA A 105 3.71 5.20 -2.98
N LYS A 106 3.53 4.18 -2.14
CA LYS A 106 3.70 2.78 -2.55
C LYS A 106 2.83 1.84 -1.73
N THR A 107 2.24 0.85 -2.39
CA THR A 107 1.57 -0.24 -1.68
C THR A 107 2.57 -1.26 -1.14
N ILE A 108 2.28 -1.81 0.03
CA ILE A 108 3.04 -2.87 0.69
C ILE A 108 2.13 -4.07 1.00
N PRO A 109 2.59 -5.32 0.89
CA PRO A 109 1.81 -6.50 1.28
C PRO A 109 1.75 -6.63 2.80
N GLU A 110 0.58 -7.00 3.33
CA GLU A 110 0.33 -7.03 4.77
C GLU A 110 -0.31 -8.31 5.29
N ALA A 111 -0.76 -9.22 4.42
CA ALA A 111 -1.44 -10.42 4.91
C ALA A 111 -0.51 -11.48 5.54
N GLY A 112 0.81 -11.33 5.38
CA GLY A 112 1.81 -12.19 6.02
C GLY A 112 1.89 -13.60 5.45
N LEU A 113 2.41 -14.54 6.27
CA LEU A 113 2.86 -15.86 5.83
C LEU A 113 1.79 -16.70 5.10
N TYR A 114 0.52 -16.60 5.51
CA TYR A 114 -0.55 -17.42 4.94
C TYR A 114 -1.04 -16.96 3.56
N ALA A 115 -0.69 -15.73 3.15
CA ALA A 115 -1.01 -15.17 1.84
C ALA A 115 0.15 -15.21 0.84
N MET A 116 1.31 -15.70 1.27
CA MET A 116 2.44 -15.89 0.36
C MET A 116 2.05 -16.94 -0.71
N PRO A 117 2.13 -16.61 -2.01
CA PRO A 117 1.83 -17.54 -3.08
C PRO A 117 2.88 -18.67 -3.12
N GLN A 118 2.62 -19.69 -3.95
CA GLN A 118 3.71 -20.55 -4.40
C GLN A 118 4.76 -19.69 -5.10
N MET A 119 6.00 -19.74 -4.60
CA MET A 119 7.05 -18.82 -5.02
C MET A 119 7.91 -19.33 -6.19
N TYR A 120 7.46 -20.38 -6.86
CA TYR A 120 8.14 -21.01 -7.98
C TYR A 120 7.12 -21.53 -9.01
N THR A 121 7.49 -21.51 -10.28
CA THR A 121 6.87 -22.28 -11.35
C THR A 121 7.95 -22.61 -12.40
N ASP A 122 7.65 -23.34 -13.46
CA ASP A 122 8.63 -23.66 -14.50
C ASP A 122 9.31 -22.37 -15.03
N GLY A 123 10.64 -22.33 -14.91
CA GLY A 123 11.47 -21.20 -15.36
C GLY A 123 11.30 -19.90 -14.58
N CYS A 124 10.61 -19.88 -13.43
CA CYS A 124 10.31 -18.64 -12.70
C CYS A 124 10.34 -18.81 -11.18
N LEU A 125 10.91 -17.80 -10.50
CA LEU A 125 10.86 -17.63 -9.04
C LEU A 125 10.26 -16.27 -8.70
N LEU A 126 9.45 -16.21 -7.63
CA LEU A 126 8.93 -14.97 -7.07
C LEU A 126 9.72 -14.60 -5.82
N ILE A 127 10.23 -13.37 -5.74
CA ILE A 127 11.01 -12.86 -4.62
C ILE A 127 10.46 -11.53 -4.10
N GLY A 128 10.90 -11.10 -2.92
CA GLY A 128 10.53 -9.80 -2.34
C GLY A 128 9.04 -9.62 -2.10
N ASP A 129 8.59 -8.37 -2.13
CA ASP A 129 7.19 -8.01 -1.85
C ASP A 129 6.19 -8.64 -2.84
N THR A 130 6.62 -8.95 -4.07
CA THR A 130 5.81 -9.73 -5.04
C THR A 130 5.39 -11.09 -4.47
N ALA A 131 6.25 -11.73 -3.68
CA ALA A 131 5.96 -12.98 -2.98
C ALA A 131 5.45 -12.78 -1.54
N GLY A 132 5.27 -11.52 -1.09
CA GLY A 132 4.75 -11.20 0.23
C GLY A 132 5.80 -11.20 1.36
N PHE A 133 7.09 -10.98 1.06
CA PHE A 133 8.16 -10.92 2.07
C PHE A 133 8.14 -9.61 2.89
N GLN A 134 7.13 -9.46 3.74
CA GLN A 134 6.96 -8.31 4.63
C GLN A 134 6.46 -8.75 6.02
N ASN A 135 7.17 -8.32 7.06
CA ASN A 135 6.74 -8.45 8.44
C ASN A 135 6.05 -7.17 8.95
N VAL A 136 4.73 -7.12 8.78
CA VAL A 136 3.89 -5.97 9.15
C VAL A 136 4.05 -5.56 10.60
N MET A 137 4.19 -6.53 11.51
CA MET A 137 4.38 -6.25 12.94
C MET A 137 5.63 -5.40 13.21
N LYS A 138 6.65 -5.50 12.36
CA LYS A 138 7.89 -4.73 12.46
C LYS A 138 7.96 -3.55 11.49
N LEU A 139 7.00 -3.42 10.56
CA LEU A 139 7.04 -2.51 9.41
C LEU A 139 8.34 -2.66 8.59
N LYS A 140 8.79 -3.90 8.35
CA LYS A 140 10.08 -4.19 7.69
C LYS A 140 9.98 -5.34 6.69
N GLY A 141 10.33 -5.06 5.43
CA GLY A 141 10.38 -6.03 4.34
C GLY A 141 11.73 -6.11 3.62
N ILE A 142 12.58 -5.06 3.69
CA ILE A 142 13.82 -4.98 2.91
C ILE A 142 14.77 -6.16 3.19
N HIS A 143 15.02 -6.48 4.46
CA HIS A 143 15.89 -7.59 4.85
C HIS A 143 15.32 -8.96 4.45
N LEU A 144 13.99 -9.10 4.48
CA LEU A 144 13.29 -10.30 4.01
C LEU A 144 13.38 -10.44 2.48
N ALA A 145 13.19 -9.33 1.75
CA ALA A 145 13.35 -9.28 0.30
C ALA A 145 14.79 -9.62 -0.11
N MET A 146 15.80 -9.04 0.56
CA MET A 146 17.20 -9.40 0.33
C MET A 146 17.45 -10.89 0.57
N LYS A 147 16.98 -11.43 1.71
CA LYS A 147 17.14 -12.87 2.00
C LYS A 147 16.44 -13.74 0.96
N SER A 148 15.24 -13.35 0.51
CA SER A 148 14.50 -14.05 -0.52
C SER A 148 15.27 -14.11 -1.85
N GLY A 149 15.97 -13.03 -2.22
CA GLY A 149 16.83 -12.98 -3.40
C GLY A 149 18.07 -13.88 -3.27
N MET A 150 18.72 -13.90 -2.11
CA MET A 150 19.87 -14.79 -1.85
C MET A 150 19.47 -16.26 -1.99
N LEU A 151 18.34 -16.66 -1.39
CA LEU A 151 17.84 -18.04 -1.45
C LEU A 151 17.41 -18.44 -2.88
N ALA A 152 16.87 -17.49 -3.64
CA ALA A 152 16.52 -17.70 -5.03
C ALA A 152 17.79 -17.91 -5.88
N ALA A 153 18.82 -17.09 -5.67
CA ALA A 153 20.11 -17.22 -6.37
C ALA A 153 20.77 -18.59 -6.10
N GLU A 154 20.82 -19.05 -4.84
CA GLU A 154 21.31 -20.38 -4.49
C GLU A 154 20.53 -21.49 -5.24
N THR A 155 19.21 -21.33 -5.35
CA THR A 155 18.35 -22.28 -6.08
C THR A 155 18.63 -22.27 -7.58
N ILE A 156 18.83 -21.10 -8.18
CA ILE A 156 19.16 -20.95 -9.60
C ILE A 156 20.52 -21.56 -9.92
N VAL A 157 21.51 -21.40 -9.04
CA VAL A 157 22.83 -22.03 -9.22
C VAL A 157 22.72 -23.55 -9.28
N ASP A 158 21.89 -24.16 -8.43
CA ASP A 158 21.68 -25.61 -8.46
C ASP A 158 20.88 -26.07 -9.70
N ALA A 159 19.91 -25.26 -10.14
CA ALA A 159 19.19 -25.48 -11.39
C ALA A 159 20.12 -25.46 -12.61
N LEU A 160 21.04 -24.50 -12.66
CA LEU A 160 22.07 -24.38 -13.70
C LEU A 160 22.99 -25.60 -13.73
N LYS A 161 23.47 -26.06 -12.57
CA LYS A 161 24.35 -27.25 -12.48
C LYS A 161 23.67 -28.53 -12.98
N GLN A 162 22.36 -28.65 -12.74
CA GLN A 162 21.56 -29.80 -13.16
C GLN A 162 20.97 -29.64 -14.56
N ASN A 163 21.09 -28.44 -15.15
CA ASN A 163 20.38 -28.04 -16.36
C ASN A 163 18.86 -28.34 -16.31
N ASP A 164 18.24 -28.08 -15.15
CA ASP A 164 16.81 -28.31 -14.90
C ASP A 164 16.18 -27.09 -14.22
N PHE A 165 15.33 -26.38 -14.97
CA PHE A 165 14.60 -25.19 -14.52
C PHE A 165 13.12 -25.48 -14.28
N SER A 166 12.73 -26.75 -14.21
CA SER A 166 11.35 -27.13 -13.92
C SER A 166 10.98 -26.88 -12.47
N GLU A 167 9.68 -26.91 -12.17
CA GLU A 167 9.16 -26.85 -10.80
C GLU A 167 9.80 -27.89 -9.87
N LYS A 168 10.17 -29.06 -10.40
CA LYS A 168 10.80 -30.14 -9.62
C LYS A 168 12.08 -29.67 -8.93
N THR A 169 12.88 -28.86 -9.63
CA THR A 169 14.14 -28.33 -9.11
C THR A 169 13.92 -26.97 -8.43
N LEU A 170 13.11 -26.08 -9.00
CA LEU A 170 12.88 -24.75 -8.44
C LEU A 170 12.11 -24.76 -7.12
N ARG A 171 11.34 -25.81 -6.80
CA ARG A 171 10.66 -25.96 -5.50
C ARG A 171 11.61 -25.93 -4.30
N HIS A 172 12.90 -26.24 -4.50
CA HIS A 172 13.90 -26.17 -3.44
C HIS A 172 14.07 -24.74 -2.89
N TYR A 173 13.66 -23.71 -3.63
CA TYR A 173 13.56 -22.36 -3.12
C TYR A 173 12.64 -22.26 -1.90
N GLU A 174 11.44 -22.86 -1.96
CA GLU A 174 10.49 -22.85 -0.84
C GLU A 174 11.03 -23.66 0.35
N SER A 175 11.72 -24.78 0.09
CA SER A 175 12.38 -25.57 1.14
C SER A 175 13.44 -24.74 1.88
N ARG A 176 14.29 -24.03 1.14
CA ARG A 176 15.31 -23.12 1.70
C ARG A 176 14.69 -21.99 2.50
N PHE A 177 13.58 -21.42 2.04
CA PHE A 177 12.87 -20.40 2.80
C PHE A 177 12.38 -20.96 4.13
N LYS A 178 11.68 -22.11 4.12
CA LYS A 178 11.13 -22.75 5.32
C LYS A 178 12.17 -23.11 6.38
N THR A 179 13.43 -23.32 6.01
CA THR A 179 14.53 -23.60 6.95
C THR A 179 15.34 -22.35 7.33
N SER A 180 15.00 -21.18 6.80
CA SER A 180 15.72 -19.93 7.04
C SER A 180 15.14 -19.12 8.21
N TRP A 181 15.94 -18.20 8.74
CA TRP A 181 15.49 -17.23 9.75
C TRP A 181 14.32 -16.36 9.26
N ALA A 182 14.21 -16.14 7.94
CA ALA A 182 13.15 -15.32 7.35
C ALA A 182 11.78 -15.98 7.53
N TYR A 183 11.70 -17.31 7.44
CA TYR A 183 10.46 -18.04 7.71
C TYR A 183 10.07 -17.95 9.18
N GLU A 184 11.02 -18.11 10.10
CA GLU A 184 10.74 -17.96 11.53
C GLU A 184 10.27 -16.54 11.89
N GLU A 185 10.83 -15.52 11.25
CA GLU A 185 10.36 -14.16 11.41
C GLU A 185 8.93 -13.97 10.88
N MET A 186 8.65 -14.40 9.64
CA MET A 186 7.32 -14.32 9.02
C MET A 186 6.28 -15.10 9.83
N ARG A 187 6.66 -16.26 10.38
CA ARG A 187 5.81 -17.09 11.23
C ARG A 187 5.40 -16.30 12.48
N LYS A 188 6.33 -15.63 13.17
CA LYS A 188 6.01 -14.85 14.38
C LYS A 188 5.01 -13.71 14.12
N GLY A 189 5.02 -13.10 12.92
CA GLY A 189 4.10 -12.02 12.54
C GLY A 189 2.83 -12.45 11.79
N ARG A 190 2.60 -13.76 11.58
CA ARG A 190 1.64 -14.29 10.60
C ARG A 190 0.17 -13.93 10.77
N ASN A 191 -0.25 -13.52 11.97
CA ASN A 191 -1.62 -13.14 12.28
C ASN A 191 -1.75 -11.66 12.69
N PHE A 192 -0.70 -10.85 12.47
CA PHE A 192 -0.67 -9.48 12.98
C PHE A 192 -1.77 -8.62 12.35
N HIS A 193 -1.82 -8.53 11.01
CA HIS A 193 -2.87 -7.81 10.27
C HIS A 193 -4.27 -8.28 10.64
N GLN A 194 -4.47 -9.60 10.73
CA GLN A 194 -5.75 -10.23 11.03
C GLN A 194 -6.23 -9.98 12.48
N SER A 195 -5.44 -9.26 13.28
CA SER A 195 -5.87 -8.76 14.59
C SER A 195 -6.72 -7.51 14.48
N TRP A 196 -6.57 -6.76 13.39
CA TRP A 196 -7.20 -5.47 13.15
C TRP A 196 -8.60 -5.55 12.53
N GLU A 197 -9.09 -6.76 12.22
CA GLU A 197 -10.42 -6.97 11.65
C GLU A 197 -11.55 -6.36 12.51
N HIS A 198 -11.36 -6.35 13.84
CA HIS A 198 -12.31 -5.81 14.81
C HIS A 198 -11.89 -4.45 15.39
N GLY A 199 -10.93 -3.76 14.74
CA GLY A 199 -10.43 -2.45 15.14
C GLY A 199 -9.25 -2.49 16.12
N LEU A 200 -8.80 -1.29 16.50
CA LEU A 200 -7.55 -1.02 17.21
C LEU A 200 -7.45 -1.71 18.58
N ILE A 201 -8.49 -1.63 19.41
CA ILE A 201 -8.42 -2.13 20.79
C ILE A 201 -8.31 -3.66 20.83
N PRO A 202 -9.16 -4.44 20.13
CA PRO A 202 -8.96 -5.89 20.01
C PRO A 202 -7.61 -6.25 19.37
N ALA A 203 -7.14 -5.44 18.41
CA ALA A 203 -5.86 -5.67 17.76
C ALA A 203 -4.69 -5.57 18.72
N LEU A 204 -4.65 -4.54 19.57
CA LEU A 204 -3.60 -4.35 20.56
C LEU A 204 -3.54 -5.49 21.58
N PHE A 205 -4.69 -5.96 22.07
CA PHE A 205 -4.74 -7.10 22.97
C PHE A 205 -4.24 -8.38 22.29
N ASN A 206 -4.69 -8.65 21.05
CA ASN A 206 -4.25 -9.82 20.30
C ASN A 206 -2.75 -9.75 19.95
N ALA A 207 -2.23 -8.57 19.64
CA ALA A 207 -0.80 -8.35 19.40
C ALA A 207 0.02 -8.68 20.65
N GLY A 208 -0.43 -8.26 21.84
CA GLY A 208 0.17 -8.66 23.12
C GLY A 208 0.20 -10.18 23.30
N LEU A 209 -0.90 -10.87 22.99
CA LEU A 209 -0.99 -12.33 23.05
C LEU A 209 -0.09 -13.03 22.01
N GLN A 210 0.13 -12.41 20.85
CA GLN A 210 1.03 -12.94 19.81
C GLN A 210 2.48 -13.03 20.29
N PHE A 211 2.95 -12.08 21.10
CA PHE A 211 4.29 -12.15 21.68
C PHE A 211 4.45 -13.37 22.60
N LEU A 212 3.41 -13.72 23.37
CA LEU A 212 3.42 -14.86 24.28
C LEU A 212 3.26 -16.21 23.56
N THR A 213 2.52 -16.23 22.47
CA THR A 213 2.16 -17.45 21.73
C THR A 213 3.05 -17.73 20.52
N GLY A 214 4.05 -16.90 20.26
CA GLY A 214 4.90 -17.04 19.06
C GLY A 214 4.12 -16.79 17.75
N GLY A 215 3.14 -15.87 17.78
CA GLY A 215 2.41 -15.39 16.61
C GLY A 215 1.00 -15.97 16.41
N TRP A 216 0.46 -16.76 17.35
CA TRP A 216 -0.90 -17.31 17.25
C TRP A 216 -1.92 -16.23 17.57
N GLY A 217 -1.70 -15.53 18.67
CA GLY A 217 -2.74 -14.73 19.31
C GLY A 217 -3.89 -15.64 19.71
N PHE A 218 -5.12 -15.25 19.42
CA PHE A 218 -6.32 -16.05 19.73
C PHE A 218 -6.48 -17.32 18.88
N LYS A 219 -5.93 -17.38 17.66
CA LYS A 219 -6.13 -18.52 16.75
C LYS A 219 -4.98 -18.67 15.77
N GLU A 220 -4.52 -19.90 15.58
CA GLU A 220 -3.38 -20.21 14.69
C GLU A 220 -3.57 -19.70 13.26
N ARG A 221 -4.71 -19.97 12.65
CA ARG A 221 -5.01 -19.59 11.27
C ARG A 221 -6.34 -18.85 11.20
N LYS A 222 -6.29 -17.59 10.77
CA LYS A 222 -7.46 -16.77 10.45
C LYS A 222 -7.65 -16.70 8.93
N HIS A 223 -8.90 -16.86 8.49
CA HIS A 223 -9.29 -16.59 7.11
C HIS A 223 -9.74 -15.14 7.00
N PHE A 224 -9.45 -14.49 5.87
CA PHE A 224 -9.85 -13.11 5.62
C PHE A 224 -10.12 -12.94 4.12
N ALA A 225 -10.94 -11.94 3.82
CA ALA A 225 -11.31 -11.59 2.45
C ALA A 225 -10.28 -10.63 1.85
N ALA A 226 -10.29 -10.48 0.52
CA ALA A 226 -9.46 -9.49 -0.16
C ALA A 226 -9.87 -8.07 0.27
N GLY A 227 -8.90 -7.16 0.33
CA GLY A 227 -9.10 -5.81 0.89
C GLY A 227 -10.22 -5.01 0.22
N HIS A 228 -10.27 -4.96 -1.11
CA HIS A 228 -11.30 -4.23 -1.88
C HIS A 228 -12.73 -4.69 -1.55
N THR A 229 -12.92 -5.95 -1.16
CA THR A 229 -14.25 -6.48 -0.82
C THR A 229 -14.80 -5.93 0.50
N ARG A 230 -13.96 -5.29 1.32
CA ARG A 230 -14.36 -4.69 2.59
C ARG A 230 -14.93 -3.27 2.44
N LEU A 231 -14.71 -2.64 1.28
CA LEU A 231 -15.27 -1.32 1.00
C LEU A 231 -16.80 -1.40 1.01
N ARG A 232 -17.44 -0.56 1.83
CA ARG A 232 -18.90 -0.54 1.95
C ARG A 232 -19.48 0.47 0.97
N LYS A 233 -20.68 0.18 0.47
CA LYS A 233 -21.44 1.12 -0.34
C LYS A 233 -21.81 2.34 0.49
N ILE A 234 -21.98 3.49 -0.16
CA ILE A 234 -22.35 4.76 0.48
C ILE A 234 -23.62 4.58 1.32
N ALA A 235 -24.66 3.97 0.74
CA ALA A 235 -25.94 3.74 1.41
C ALA A 235 -25.80 2.88 2.68
N ASP A 236 -24.86 1.93 2.71
CA ASP A 236 -24.64 1.03 3.83
C ASP A 236 -23.73 1.65 4.92
N TYR A 237 -22.74 2.44 4.51
CA TYR A 237 -21.74 3.03 5.40
C TYR A 237 -22.25 4.32 6.06
N TYR A 238 -22.77 5.24 5.26
CA TYR A 238 -23.22 6.55 5.70
C TYR A 238 -24.72 6.61 6.01
N ALA A 239 -25.51 5.63 5.56
CA ALA A 239 -26.97 5.66 5.66
C ALA A 239 -27.53 7.01 5.17
N GLU A 240 -28.17 7.78 6.04
CA GLU A 240 -28.73 9.10 5.73
C GLU A 240 -27.74 10.27 5.94
N GLN A 241 -26.58 10.02 6.55
CA GLN A 241 -25.61 11.05 6.97
C GLN A 241 -24.34 11.01 6.12
N LYS A 242 -24.50 11.11 4.80
CA LYS A 242 -23.38 11.23 3.87
C LYS A 242 -22.78 12.64 3.94
N PRO A 243 -21.46 12.81 4.16
CA PRO A 243 -20.83 14.11 4.03
C PRO A 243 -20.75 14.55 2.56
N ASP A 244 -20.92 15.84 2.29
CA ASP A 244 -20.69 16.41 0.96
C ASP A 244 -19.20 16.34 0.59
N ASP A 245 -18.34 16.70 1.54
CA ASP A 245 -16.89 16.55 1.47
C ASP A 245 -16.34 16.19 2.85
N LYS A 246 -15.78 14.99 2.98
CA LYS A 246 -15.17 14.48 4.22
C LYS A 246 -13.98 15.33 4.68
N TYR A 247 -13.29 16.00 3.76
CA TYR A 247 -12.07 16.75 4.01
C TYR A 247 -12.25 18.27 3.82
N ALA A 248 -13.47 18.81 3.91
CA ALA A 248 -13.76 20.23 3.71
C ALA A 248 -12.92 21.18 4.59
N ASP A 249 -12.57 20.72 5.81
CA ASP A 249 -11.75 21.47 6.77
C ASP A 249 -10.24 21.38 6.51
N LEU A 250 -9.79 20.44 5.65
CA LEU A 250 -8.40 20.32 5.29
C LEU A 250 -8.02 21.44 4.32
N LYS A 251 -7.14 22.35 4.77
CA LYS A 251 -6.58 23.41 3.94
C LYS A 251 -5.16 23.05 3.55
N PHE A 252 -4.83 23.28 2.29
CA PHE A 252 -3.47 23.12 1.75
C PHE A 252 -2.80 24.49 1.71
N ASP A 253 -1.90 24.75 2.65
CA ASP A 253 -1.17 26.02 2.75
C ASP A 253 0.08 26.07 1.85
N ARG A 254 0.37 24.97 1.14
CA ARG A 254 1.55 24.75 0.30
C ARG A 254 2.89 24.90 1.05
N ARG A 255 2.85 24.89 2.38
CA ARG A 255 4.01 24.98 3.25
C ARG A 255 4.12 23.75 4.14
N LEU A 256 3.14 23.51 5.01
CA LEU A 256 3.06 22.32 5.86
C LEU A 256 2.19 21.25 5.19
N THR A 257 1.04 21.66 4.66
CA THR A 257 0.08 20.80 3.97
C THR A 257 0.04 21.12 2.49
N VAL A 258 0.11 20.08 1.67
CA VAL A 258 0.22 20.17 0.21
C VAL A 258 -0.84 19.29 -0.45
N ASP A 259 -1.36 19.74 -1.58
CA ASP A 259 -2.33 18.98 -2.38
C ASP A 259 -1.62 17.89 -3.20
N LYS A 260 -2.39 16.91 -3.69
CA LYS A 260 -1.86 15.77 -4.47
C LYS A 260 -1.05 16.18 -5.69
N VAL A 261 -1.46 17.23 -6.41
CA VAL A 261 -0.78 17.65 -7.66
C VAL A 261 0.57 18.29 -7.33
N THR A 262 0.62 19.10 -6.28
CA THR A 262 1.89 19.61 -5.73
C THR A 262 2.80 18.44 -5.32
N ASP A 263 2.27 17.39 -4.72
CA ASP A 263 3.05 16.21 -4.33
C ASP A 263 3.55 15.39 -5.53
N VAL A 264 2.75 15.24 -6.59
CA VAL A 264 3.19 14.61 -7.85
C VAL A 264 4.43 15.32 -8.42
N PHE A 265 4.46 16.65 -8.38
CA PHE A 265 5.65 17.42 -8.77
C PHE A 265 6.87 17.07 -7.89
N ASN A 266 6.66 16.91 -6.57
CA ASN A 266 7.73 16.56 -5.63
C ASN A 266 8.12 15.07 -5.62
N ALA A 267 7.37 14.21 -6.33
CA ALA A 267 7.84 12.87 -6.71
C ALA A 267 8.79 12.88 -7.91
N TYR A 268 9.07 14.07 -8.49
CA TYR A 268 9.80 14.23 -9.74
C TYR A 268 9.22 13.33 -10.84
N ASN A 269 7.90 13.28 -10.89
CA ASN A 269 7.18 12.38 -11.78
C ASN A 269 7.32 12.81 -13.24
N LEU A 270 7.65 11.87 -14.11
CA LEU A 270 7.92 12.11 -15.53
C LEU A 270 7.20 11.08 -16.39
N HIS A 271 6.34 11.52 -17.28
CA HIS A 271 5.69 10.67 -18.29
C HIS A 271 5.68 11.41 -19.62
N ASP A 272 5.91 10.70 -20.73
CA ASP A 272 5.55 11.23 -22.05
C ASP A 272 4.02 11.33 -22.12
N GLU A 273 3.50 12.50 -22.50
CA GLU A 273 2.06 12.75 -22.64
C GLU A 273 1.47 12.05 -23.87
N ASN A 274 2.29 11.70 -24.86
CA ASN A 274 1.85 11.05 -26.10
C ASN A 274 1.85 9.51 -26.01
N GLN A 275 2.02 8.94 -24.82
CA GLN A 275 1.93 7.50 -24.60
C GLN A 275 0.50 7.07 -24.23
N PRO A 276 0.08 5.84 -24.56
CA PRO A 276 -1.23 5.33 -24.15
C PRO A 276 -1.34 5.23 -22.62
N ALA A 277 -2.55 5.42 -22.10
CA ALA A 277 -2.80 5.27 -20.67
C ALA A 277 -2.48 3.84 -20.21
N HIS A 278 -1.58 3.73 -19.23
CA HIS A 278 -1.16 2.46 -18.63
C HIS A 278 -2.10 1.98 -17.50
N LEU A 279 -3.22 2.68 -17.33
CA LEU A 279 -4.32 2.37 -16.43
C LEU A 279 -5.52 1.98 -17.27
N LEU A 280 -5.68 0.68 -17.51
CA LEU A 280 -6.71 0.15 -18.38
C LEU A 280 -8.00 -0.01 -17.59
N ILE A 281 -9.07 0.62 -18.05
CA ILE A 281 -10.42 0.47 -17.47
C ILE A 281 -11.22 -0.45 -18.38
N ALA A 282 -11.64 -1.60 -17.87
CA ALA A 282 -12.38 -2.59 -18.65
C ALA A 282 -13.78 -2.13 -19.07
N ASP A 283 -14.44 -1.33 -18.23
CA ASP A 283 -15.79 -0.83 -18.47
C ASP A 283 -15.99 0.58 -17.86
N TYR A 284 -16.01 1.60 -18.73
CA TYR A 284 -16.23 2.99 -18.32
C TYR A 284 -17.68 3.27 -17.88
N ASP A 285 -18.66 2.46 -18.28
CA ASP A 285 -20.05 2.65 -17.85
C ASP A 285 -20.20 2.41 -16.35
N ILE A 286 -19.49 1.40 -15.82
CA ILE A 286 -19.41 1.17 -14.38
C ILE A 286 -18.82 2.39 -13.68
N CYS A 287 -17.72 2.95 -14.18
CA CYS A 287 -17.09 4.14 -13.59
C CYS A 287 -17.99 5.37 -13.65
N ASN A 288 -18.67 5.61 -14.77
CA ASN A 288 -19.45 6.83 -15.02
C ASN A 288 -20.86 6.80 -14.41
N ASN A 289 -21.38 5.61 -14.08
CA ASN A 289 -22.75 5.46 -13.58
C ASN A 289 -22.80 4.69 -12.26
N ARG A 290 -22.56 3.37 -12.29
CA ARG A 290 -22.79 2.50 -11.14
C ARG A 290 -21.90 2.83 -9.95
N CYS A 291 -20.61 3.03 -10.19
CA CYS A 291 -19.61 3.33 -9.17
C CYS A 291 -19.86 4.70 -8.51
N VAL A 292 -20.36 5.68 -9.28
CA VAL A 292 -20.76 7.00 -8.74
C VAL A 292 -21.82 6.84 -7.65
N VAL A 293 -22.80 5.97 -7.87
CA VAL A 293 -23.93 5.77 -6.94
C VAL A 293 -23.55 4.86 -5.78
N GLU A 294 -22.93 3.70 -6.06
CA GLU A 294 -22.65 2.70 -5.04
C GLU A 294 -21.49 3.12 -4.12
N TYR A 295 -20.43 3.73 -4.67
CA TYR A 295 -19.19 4.03 -3.94
C TYR A 295 -18.68 5.47 -4.12
N GLY A 296 -19.28 6.29 -5.00
CA GLY A 296 -18.86 7.67 -5.24
C GLY A 296 -17.48 7.82 -5.90
N ASN A 297 -17.08 6.85 -6.73
CA ASN A 297 -15.77 6.79 -7.38
C ASN A 297 -14.60 6.88 -6.39
N PRO A 298 -14.40 5.85 -5.54
CA PRO A 298 -13.35 5.83 -4.52
C PRO A 298 -11.95 5.99 -5.11
N CYS A 299 -11.77 5.75 -6.41
CA CYS A 299 -10.51 5.96 -7.12
C CYS A 299 -9.98 7.41 -7.06
N ARG A 300 -10.86 8.39 -6.88
CA ARG A 300 -10.50 9.79 -6.67
C ARG A 300 -9.86 10.03 -5.31
N HIS A 301 -10.22 9.20 -4.33
CA HIS A 301 -9.77 9.31 -2.95
C HIS A 301 -8.53 8.45 -2.70
N PHE A 302 -8.61 7.14 -2.98
CA PHE A 302 -7.50 6.22 -2.70
C PHE A 302 -6.29 6.45 -3.60
N CYS A 303 -6.45 7.11 -4.75
CA CYS A 303 -5.34 7.47 -5.61
C CYS A 303 -4.54 8.60 -4.95
N PRO A 304 -3.26 8.37 -4.62
CA PRO A 304 -2.46 9.38 -3.92
C PRO A 304 -1.99 10.52 -4.86
N ALA A 305 -2.32 10.45 -6.15
CA ALA A 305 -1.70 11.26 -7.20
C ALA A 305 -2.69 11.98 -8.13
N ASN A 306 -3.98 12.05 -7.76
CA ASN A 306 -5.00 12.74 -8.55
C ASN A 306 -5.06 12.31 -10.04
N VAL A 307 -4.99 10.99 -10.28
CA VAL A 307 -5.07 10.43 -11.64
C VAL A 307 -6.52 10.32 -12.13
N TYR A 308 -7.48 10.16 -11.22
CA TYR A 308 -8.88 9.94 -11.54
C TYR A 308 -9.70 11.17 -11.17
N GLU A 309 -10.42 11.73 -12.13
CA GLU A 309 -11.24 12.92 -11.93
C GLU A 309 -12.60 12.77 -12.62
N MET A 310 -13.68 13.27 -12.01
CA MET A 310 -14.98 13.35 -12.68
C MET A 310 -15.13 14.75 -13.26
N VAL A 311 -15.19 14.86 -14.58
CA VAL A 311 -15.34 16.13 -15.29
C VAL A 311 -16.75 16.24 -15.88
N GLN A 312 -17.29 17.46 -16.00
CA GLN A 312 -18.57 17.64 -16.69
C GLN A 312 -18.40 17.46 -18.19
N GLY A 313 -19.09 16.47 -18.77
CA GLY A 313 -19.17 16.24 -20.19
C GLY A 313 -20.17 17.16 -20.90
N GLY A 314 -20.17 17.13 -22.24
CA GLY A 314 -20.94 18.04 -23.11
C GLY A 314 -22.48 17.99 -23.02
N HIS A 315 -23.03 17.13 -22.16
CA HIS A 315 -24.48 16.94 -21.96
C HIS A 315 -24.91 16.97 -20.49
N GLY A 316 -24.10 17.58 -19.60
CA GLY A 316 -24.42 17.72 -18.17
C GLY A 316 -24.24 16.44 -17.35
N LYS A 317 -23.76 15.35 -17.96
CA LYS A 317 -23.32 14.13 -17.27
C LYS A 317 -21.85 14.23 -16.89
N SER A 318 -21.49 13.80 -15.70
CA SER A 318 -20.09 13.71 -15.28
C SER A 318 -19.47 12.43 -15.84
N GLU A 319 -18.25 12.53 -16.38
CA GLU A 319 -17.50 11.41 -16.96
C GLU A 319 -16.13 11.30 -16.29
N LEU A 320 -15.63 10.08 -16.15
CA LEU A 320 -14.30 9.81 -15.61
C LEU A 320 -13.24 10.21 -16.64
N HIS A 321 -12.42 11.18 -16.25
CA HIS A 321 -11.21 11.57 -16.95
C HIS A 321 -9.98 11.00 -16.25
N LEU A 322 -9.00 10.54 -17.04
CA LEU A 322 -7.74 10.02 -16.54
C LEU A 322 -6.59 10.99 -16.84
N ASN A 323 -5.82 11.29 -15.81
CA ASN A 323 -4.54 12.01 -15.88
C ASN A 323 -3.38 11.03 -15.65
N PRO A 324 -3.09 10.11 -16.60
CA PRO A 324 -2.11 9.05 -16.40
C PRO A 324 -0.69 9.58 -16.15
N SER A 325 -0.37 10.78 -16.63
CA SER A 325 0.90 11.47 -16.41
C SER A 325 1.15 11.86 -14.96
N ASN A 326 0.15 11.76 -14.07
CA ASN A 326 0.36 11.97 -12.63
C ASN A 326 0.73 10.67 -11.89
N CYS A 327 0.63 9.50 -12.53
CA CYS A 327 0.70 8.22 -11.83
C CYS A 327 2.07 7.95 -11.18
N VAL A 328 2.12 7.86 -9.85
CA VAL A 328 3.33 7.51 -9.07
C VAL A 328 3.58 5.99 -8.92
N HIS A 329 2.91 5.18 -9.75
CA HIS A 329 3.06 3.72 -9.82
C HIS A 329 2.84 3.00 -8.47
N CYS A 330 1.99 3.56 -7.60
CA CYS A 330 1.78 3.01 -6.25
C CYS A 330 1.15 1.61 -6.29
N LYS A 331 0.29 1.33 -7.28
CA LYS A 331 -0.58 0.14 -7.48
C LYS A 331 -1.90 0.13 -6.71
N THR A 332 -2.21 1.16 -5.92
CA THR A 332 -3.44 1.20 -5.11
C THR A 332 -4.72 1.01 -5.93
N CYS A 333 -4.82 1.59 -7.13
CA CYS A 333 -6.04 1.49 -7.94
C CYS A 333 -6.33 0.08 -8.47
N ASP A 334 -5.28 -0.68 -8.82
CA ASP A 334 -5.37 -2.08 -9.23
C ASP A 334 -5.80 -2.99 -8.06
N ILE A 335 -5.51 -2.56 -6.83
CA ILE A 335 -5.77 -3.32 -5.60
C ILE A 335 -7.12 -2.99 -4.97
N MET A 336 -7.49 -1.71 -4.90
CA MET A 336 -8.57 -1.19 -4.07
C MET A 336 -9.88 -0.95 -4.83
N ASP A 337 -9.86 -1.02 -6.17
CA ASP A 337 -11.07 -0.88 -6.96
C ASP A 337 -12.12 -1.95 -6.57
N PRO A 338 -13.32 -1.55 -6.07
CA PRO A 338 -14.34 -2.50 -5.63
C PRO A 338 -14.89 -3.38 -6.76
N TYR A 339 -14.77 -2.96 -8.02
CA TYR A 339 -15.21 -3.75 -9.17
C TYR A 339 -14.09 -4.55 -9.84
N GLN A 340 -12.82 -4.32 -9.47
CA GLN A 340 -11.64 -4.96 -10.06
C GLN A 340 -11.60 -4.83 -11.59
N ILE A 341 -11.94 -3.64 -12.11
CA ILE A 341 -11.95 -3.30 -13.55
C ILE A 341 -10.81 -2.36 -13.97
N ILE A 342 -10.03 -1.86 -13.01
CA ILE A 342 -8.80 -1.12 -13.28
C ILE A 342 -7.63 -2.11 -13.30
N THR A 343 -6.91 -2.18 -14.42
CA THR A 343 -5.66 -2.94 -14.54
C THR A 343 -4.49 -1.99 -14.74
N TRP A 344 -3.51 -2.02 -13.83
CA TRP A 344 -2.26 -1.32 -14.04
C TRP A 344 -1.33 -2.16 -14.91
N VAL A 345 -0.77 -1.56 -15.96
CA VAL A 345 0.32 -2.11 -16.76
C VAL A 345 1.53 -1.19 -16.68
N PRO A 346 2.77 -1.68 -16.91
CA PRO A 346 3.92 -0.81 -17.01
C PRO A 346 3.74 0.19 -18.17
N PRO A 347 3.98 1.50 -17.95
CA PRO A 347 4.13 2.46 -19.04
C PRO A 347 5.44 2.25 -19.79
N GLU A 348 5.77 3.16 -20.71
CA GLU A 348 7.07 3.17 -21.38
C GLU A 348 8.22 3.26 -20.37
N GLY A 349 9.32 2.55 -20.66
CA GLY A 349 10.48 2.48 -19.79
C GLY A 349 11.07 3.86 -19.51
N GLY A 350 11.26 4.19 -18.23
CA GLY A 350 11.74 5.50 -17.79
C GLY A 350 10.61 6.48 -17.39
N SER A 351 9.35 6.17 -17.71
CA SER A 351 8.20 6.91 -17.19
C SER A 351 7.90 6.53 -15.74
N GLY A 352 7.37 7.46 -14.94
CA GLY A 352 7.03 7.27 -13.54
C GLY A 352 7.72 8.24 -12.58
N PRO A 353 7.62 7.95 -11.27
CA PRO A 353 8.26 8.76 -10.25
C PRO A 353 9.79 8.63 -10.31
N ASN A 354 10.50 9.74 -10.16
CA ASN A 354 11.96 9.78 -10.03
C ASN A 354 12.35 10.17 -8.60
N TYR A 355 12.03 9.28 -7.67
CA TYR A 355 12.20 9.51 -6.24
C TYR A 355 13.65 9.83 -5.87
N ARG A 356 13.84 10.89 -5.08
CA ARG A 356 15.17 11.31 -4.58
C ARG A 356 15.23 11.09 -3.07
N ASN A 357 16.08 10.15 -2.64
CA ASN A 357 16.27 9.80 -1.23
C ASN A 357 14.95 9.44 -0.49
N LEU A 358 14.04 8.71 -1.18
CA LEU A 358 12.75 8.27 -0.65
C LEU A 358 12.77 6.84 -0.13
#